data_AF-A0AAU6AEP6-F1
#
_entry.id   AF-A0AAU6AEP6-F1
#
_cell.length_a   1.000
_cell.length_b   1.000
_cell.length_c   1.000
_cell.angle_alpha   90.00
_cell.angle_beta   90.00
_cell.angle_gamma   90.00
#
_symmetry.space_group_name_H-M   'P 1'
#
loop_
_entity.id
_entity.type
_entity.pdbx_description
1 polymer ?
#
loop_
_entity_poly.entity_id
_entity_poly.type
_entity_poly.pdbx_seq_one_letter_code
_entity_poly.pdbx_strand_id
1 'polypeptide(L)'
;MRTSQDRVADAITSFAGTMLFVYLHTVWFTVWIALNEGLLGKAGIFDPYPFGLLTMIVSLEAIFLSTFVMVSQNRQAARENVRADLDFETNLRSEVWSIHIGKALGLDSQQIEQHVQEVIAQSKAGIDGTPRATPVDPRNL
;
A
#
# COMPACT_ATOMS: atom_id res chain seq x y z
N MET A 1 9.82 23.65 -8.24
CA MET A 1 9.57 24.22 -6.91
C MET A 1 8.26 23.62 -6.40
N ARG A 2 8.26 22.93 -5.25
CA ARG A 2 7.01 22.39 -4.67
C ARG A 2 6.18 23.59 -4.23
N THR A 3 5.07 23.87 -4.90
CA THR A 3 4.15 24.93 -4.49
C THR A 3 3.63 24.60 -3.10
N SER A 4 3.37 25.63 -2.28
CA SER A 4 2.90 25.45 -0.89
C SER A 4 1.64 24.58 -0.80
N GLN A 5 0.86 24.53 -1.88
CA GLN A 5 -0.34 23.71 -2.04
C GLN A 5 -0.05 22.21 -2.05
N ASP A 6 1.01 21.76 -2.73
CA ASP A 6 1.40 20.35 -2.76
C ASP A 6 1.79 19.82 -1.38
N ARG A 7 2.43 20.66 -0.56
CA ARG A 7 2.82 20.28 0.81
C ARG A 7 1.61 20.11 1.73
N VAL A 8 0.61 20.97 1.58
CA VAL A 8 -0.63 20.88 2.36
C VAL A 8 -1.44 19.66 1.92
N ALA A 9 -1.55 19.40 0.61
CA ALA A 9 -2.19 18.21 0.10
C ALA A 9 -1.50 16.93 0.59
N ASP A 10 -0.16 16.89 0.59
CA ASP A 10 0.63 15.75 1.09
C ASP A 10 0.37 15.49 2.57
N ALA A 11 0.36 16.57 3.38
CA ALA A 11 0.10 16.48 4.81
C ALA A 11 -1.32 15.96 5.08
N ILE A 12 -2.33 16.52 4.42
CA ILE A 12 -3.73 16.10 4.58
C ILE A 12 -3.91 14.64 4.17
N THR A 13 -3.38 14.21 3.03
CA THR A 13 -3.51 12.81 2.60
C THR A 13 -2.77 11.86 3.53
N SER A 14 -1.57 12.22 4.00
CA SER A 14 -0.82 11.38 4.93
C SER A 14 -1.55 11.22 6.28
N PHE A 15 -2.21 12.27 6.75
CA PHE A 15 -3.02 12.25 7.95
C PHE A 15 -4.31 11.44 7.77
N ALA A 16 -5.04 11.68 6.68
CA ALA A 16 -6.26 10.96 6.32
C ALA A 16 -6.03 9.44 6.14
N GLY A 17 -4.84 9.03 5.70
CA GLY A 17 -4.46 7.62 5.56
C GLY A 17 -4.10 6.91 6.87
N THR A 18 -4.12 7.61 8.02
CA THR A 18 -3.69 7.05 9.31
C THR A 18 -4.90 6.59 10.15
N MET A 19 -4.76 5.48 10.90
CA MET A 19 -5.79 5.01 11.85
C MET A 19 -6.22 6.07 12.89
N LEU A 20 -5.34 7.01 13.24
CA LEU A 20 -5.61 8.12 14.15
C LEU A 20 -6.81 8.98 13.68
N PHE A 21 -6.93 9.21 12.37
CA PHE A 21 -8.04 9.97 11.78
C PHE A 21 -9.40 9.33 12.09
N VAL A 22 -9.47 7.99 11.99
CA VAL A 22 -10.68 7.21 12.28
C VAL A 22 -11.08 7.31 13.75
N TYR A 23 -10.11 7.20 14.65
CA TYR A 23 -10.37 7.34 16.10
C TYR A 23 -10.85 8.74 16.46
N LEU A 24 -10.24 9.79 15.88
CA LEU A 24 -10.68 11.17 16.09
C LEU A 24 -12.13 11.40 15.63
N HIS A 25 -12.50 10.89 14.45
CA HIS A 25 -13.88 10.99 13.94
C HIS A 25 -14.87 10.21 14.81
N THR A 26 -14.49 9.02 15.27
CA THR A 26 -15.34 8.20 16.15
C THR A 26 -15.61 8.91 17.47
N VAL A 27 -14.58 9.50 18.09
CA VAL A 27 -14.72 10.29 19.33
C VAL A 27 -15.57 11.54 19.07
N TRP A 28 -15.31 12.26 17.98
CA TRP A 28 -16.08 13.44 17.58
C TRP A 28 -17.58 13.12 17.42
N PHE A 29 -17.93 12.08 16.68
CA PHE A 29 -19.33 11.67 16.50
C PHE A 29 -19.98 11.24 17.81
N THR A 30 -19.26 10.50 18.64
CA THR A 30 -19.75 10.07 19.95
C THR A 30 -20.06 11.28 20.84
N VAL A 31 -19.16 12.28 20.86
CA VAL A 31 -19.36 13.53 21.61
C VAL A 31 -20.54 14.33 21.05
N TRP A 32 -20.67 14.45 19.73
CA TRP A 32 -21.77 15.18 19.10
C TRP A 32 -23.13 14.58 19.43
N ILE A 33 -23.26 13.25 19.32
CA ILE A 33 -24.49 12.53 19.65
C ILE A 33 -24.81 12.69 21.13
N ALA A 34 -23.83 12.49 22.02
CA ALA A 34 -24.03 12.63 23.46
C ALA A 34 -24.48 14.05 23.87
N LEU A 35 -23.95 15.09 23.22
CA LEU A 35 -24.37 16.48 23.45
C LEU A 35 -25.81 16.74 22.98
N ASN A 36 -26.21 16.21 21.82
CA ASN A 36 -27.54 16.44 21.24
C ASN A 36 -28.64 15.56 21.88
N GLU A 37 -28.31 14.36 22.39
CA GLU A 37 -29.26 13.41 23.00
C GLU A 37 -29.69 13.75 24.45
N GLY A 38 -29.14 14.80 25.07
CA GLY A 38 -29.69 15.26 26.35
C GLY A 38 -28.74 15.92 27.34
N LEU A 39 -27.46 16.10 27.01
CA LEU A 39 -26.52 16.76 27.93
C LEU A 39 -26.80 18.27 28.11
N LEU A 40 -27.48 18.91 27.15
CA LEU A 40 -27.82 20.34 27.16
C LEU A 40 -29.31 20.63 27.48
N GLY A 41 -30.12 19.60 27.75
CA GLY A 41 -31.57 19.73 27.99
C GLY A 41 -32.40 20.06 26.74
N LYS A 42 -33.73 19.90 26.84
CA LYS A 42 -34.69 20.01 25.71
C LYS A 42 -34.70 21.37 24.97
N ALA A 43 -34.07 22.40 25.53
CA ALA A 43 -33.97 23.74 24.93
C ALA A 43 -32.69 23.95 24.08
N GLY A 44 -31.73 23.01 24.12
CA GLY A 44 -30.46 23.08 23.42
C GLY A 44 -30.28 22.06 22.28
N ILE A 45 -31.38 21.46 21.78
CA ILE A 45 -31.32 20.50 20.68
C ILE A 45 -31.05 21.28 19.37
N PHE A 46 -29.78 21.32 18.97
CA PHE A 46 -29.35 22.01 17.76
C PHE A 46 -29.45 21.10 16.52
N ASP A 47 -29.26 19.79 16.68
CA ASP A 47 -29.34 18.79 15.61
C ASP A 47 -30.17 17.57 16.07
N PRO A 48 -31.51 17.61 15.95
CA PRO A 48 -32.38 16.50 16.31
C PRO A 48 -32.11 15.26 15.45
N TYR A 49 -32.29 14.07 16.02
CA TYR A 49 -32.31 12.82 15.25
C TYR A 49 -33.29 12.96 14.07
N PRO A 50 -32.85 12.79 12.80
CA PRO A 50 -31.72 11.98 12.31
C PRO A 50 -30.36 12.68 12.07
N PHE A 51 -30.01 13.75 12.79
CA PHE A 51 -28.73 14.48 12.70
C PHE A 51 -28.40 15.02 11.28
N GLY A 52 -29.27 15.88 10.77
CA GLY A 52 -29.15 16.42 9.41
C GLY A 52 -27.91 17.29 9.20
N LEU A 53 -27.53 18.10 10.20
CA LEU A 53 -26.38 19.00 10.10
C LEU A 53 -25.05 18.22 10.13
N LEU A 54 -24.92 17.25 11.04
CA LEU A 54 -23.77 16.35 11.07
C LEU A 54 -23.60 15.66 9.72
N THR A 55 -24.69 15.08 9.20
CA THR A 55 -24.65 14.34 7.93
C THR A 55 -24.20 15.22 6.76
N MET A 56 -24.67 16.47 6.71
CA MET A 56 -24.28 17.43 5.67
C MET A 56 -22.78 17.77 5.74
N ILE A 57 -22.28 18.08 6.95
CA ILE A 57 -20.86 18.43 7.16
C ILE A 57 -19.96 17.26 6.80
N VAL A 58 -20.28 16.05 7.28
CA VAL A 58 -19.50 14.83 6.99
C VAL A 58 -19.50 14.50 5.51
N SER A 59 -20.63 14.67 4.82
CA SER A 59 -20.71 14.43 3.37
C SER A 59 -19.80 15.38 2.59
N LEU A 60 -19.78 16.67 2.96
CA LEU A 60 -18.90 17.65 2.35
C LEU A 60 -17.41 17.32 2.62
N GLU A 61 -17.09 16.98 3.86
CA GLU A 61 -15.74 16.57 4.27
C GLU A 61 -15.25 15.35 3.49
N ALA A 62 -16.11 14.33 3.33
CA ALA A 62 -15.79 13.13 2.58
C ALA A 62 -15.50 13.42 1.09
N ILE A 63 -16.21 14.36 0.47
CA ILE A 63 -15.94 14.79 -0.92
C ILE A 63 -14.54 15.40 -1.04
N PHE A 64 -14.16 16.30 -0.12
CA PHE A 64 -12.82 16.89 -0.11
C PHE A 64 -11.75 15.83 0.13
N LEU A 65 -11.96 14.92 1.08
CA LEU A 65 -11.03 13.86 1.41
C LEU A 65 -10.80 12.92 0.22
N SER A 66 -11.88 12.49 -0.45
CA SER A 66 -11.81 11.68 -1.67
C SER A 66 -11.02 12.39 -2.79
N THR A 67 -11.25 13.70 -2.97
CA THR A 67 -10.53 14.51 -3.96
C THR A 67 -9.04 14.59 -3.64
N PHE A 68 -8.66 14.82 -2.39
CA PHE A 68 -7.25 14.86 -1.99
C PHE A 68 -6.58 13.49 -2.11
N VAL A 69 -7.28 12.42 -1.74
CA VAL A 69 -6.80 11.05 -1.95
C VAL A 69 -6.56 10.78 -3.44
N MET A 70 -7.50 11.15 -4.32
CA MET A 70 -7.36 10.98 -5.77
C MET A 70 -6.16 11.74 -6.33
N VAL A 71 -5.95 13.01 -5.92
CA VAL A 71 -4.79 13.80 -6.35
C VAL A 71 -3.48 13.16 -5.89
N SER A 72 -3.43 12.66 -4.65
CA SER A 72 -2.24 11.99 -4.12
C SER A 72 -1.98 10.66 -4.83
N GLN A 73 -3.03 9.88 -5.12
CA GLN A 73 -2.95 8.63 -5.88
C GLN A 73 -2.44 8.89 -7.30
N ASN A 74 -2.98 9.88 -8.02
CA ASN A 74 -2.53 10.22 -9.36
C ASN A 74 -1.03 10.56 -9.40
N ARG A 75 -0.54 11.28 -8.39
CA ARG A 75 0.87 11.62 -8.27
C ARG A 75 1.74 10.44 -7.84
N GLN A 76 1.22 9.52 -7.02
CA GLN A 76 1.92 8.26 -6.70
C GLN A 76 2.05 7.38 -7.94
N ALA A 77 0.97 7.20 -8.71
CA ALA A 77 0.96 6.47 -9.96
C ALA A 77 1.97 7.05 -10.98
N ALA A 78 2.06 8.37 -11.11
CA ALA A 78 3.08 9.00 -11.96
C ALA A 78 4.52 8.67 -11.53
N ARG A 79 4.80 8.61 -10.22
CA ARG A 79 6.12 8.21 -9.69
C ARG A 79 6.38 6.72 -9.89
N GLU A 80 5.36 5.90 -9.70
CA GLU A 80 5.43 4.45 -9.91
C GLU A 80 5.74 4.11 -11.37
N ASN A 81 5.13 4.81 -12.33
CA ASN A 81 5.43 4.64 -13.76
C ASN A 81 6.91 4.93 -14.07
N VAL A 82 7.43 6.07 -13.59
CA VAL A 82 8.86 6.41 -13.77
C VAL A 82 9.77 5.39 -13.10
N ARG A 83 9.39 4.89 -11.92
CA ARG A 83 10.14 3.86 -11.21
C ARG A 83 10.15 2.54 -11.98
N ALA A 84 9.02 2.14 -12.56
CA ALA A 84 8.90 0.94 -13.36
C ALA A 84 9.81 0.99 -14.60
N ASP A 85 9.90 2.14 -15.27
CA ASP A 85 10.81 2.32 -16.42
C ASP A 85 12.29 2.18 -16.01
N LEU A 86 12.68 2.77 -14.88
CA LEU A 86 14.05 2.68 -14.35
C LEU A 86 14.40 1.25 -13.89
N ASP A 87 13.45 0.58 -13.25
CA ASP A 87 13.62 -0.80 -12.81
C ASP A 87 13.75 -1.74 -14.02
N PHE A 88 12.97 -1.51 -15.08
CA PHE A 88 13.08 -2.23 -16.35
C PHE A 88 14.45 -2.04 -16.99
N GLU A 89 14.94 -0.80 -17.09
CA GLU A 89 16.27 -0.51 -17.65
C GLU A 89 17.39 -1.16 -16.83
N THR A 90 17.29 -1.10 -15.50
CA THR A 90 18.27 -1.72 -14.59
C THR A 90 18.28 -3.24 -14.73
N ASN A 91 17.11 -3.86 -14.87
CA ASN A 91 16.98 -5.29 -15.08
C ASN A 91 17.61 -5.71 -16.42
N LEU A 92 17.31 -5.00 -17.50
CA LEU A 92 17.90 -5.24 -18.83
C LEU A 92 19.43 -5.14 -18.81
N ARG A 93 19.99 -4.12 -18.17
CA ARG A 93 21.44 -3.98 -18.03
C ARG A 93 22.04 -5.15 -17.24
N SER A 94 21.38 -5.59 -16.18
CA SER A 94 21.81 -6.71 -15.35
C SER A 94 21.79 -8.02 -16.14
N GLU A 95 20.76 -8.24 -16.96
CA GLU A 95 20.64 -9.39 -17.84
C GLU A 95 21.76 -9.41 -18.90
N VAL A 96 21.98 -8.28 -19.59
CA VAL A 96 23.06 -8.16 -20.59
C VAL A 96 24.43 -8.41 -19.97
N TRP A 97 24.69 -7.86 -18.78
CA TRP A 97 25.93 -8.07 -18.06
C TRP A 97 26.13 -9.54 -17.67
N SER A 98 25.06 -10.19 -17.20
CA SER A 98 25.08 -11.61 -16.82
C SER A 98 25.39 -12.52 -18.01
N ILE A 99 24.79 -12.25 -19.17
CA ILE A 99 25.07 -12.96 -20.43
C ILE A 99 26.55 -12.77 -20.83
N HIS A 100 27.06 -11.53 -20.72
CA HIS A 100 28.44 -11.23 -21.08
C HIS A 100 29.45 -11.98 -20.20
N ILE A 101 29.23 -12.00 -18.88
CA ILE A 101 30.07 -12.76 -17.95
C ILE A 101 29.97 -14.26 -18.25
N GLY A 102 28.76 -14.78 -18.46
CA GLY A 102 28.56 -16.19 -18.79
C GLY A 102 29.36 -16.60 -20.02
N LYS A 103 29.26 -15.81 -21.09
CA LYS A 103 30.04 -16.03 -22.33
C LYS A 103 31.55 -15.91 -22.10
N ALA A 104 32.01 -14.94 -21.31
CA ALA A 104 33.43 -14.77 -21.00
C ALA A 104 34.01 -15.94 -20.18
N LEU A 105 33.18 -16.59 -19.35
CA LEU A 105 33.53 -17.80 -18.60
C LEU A 105 33.35 -19.10 -19.41
N GLY A 106 32.89 -19.01 -20.66
CA GLY A 106 32.62 -20.17 -21.51
C GLY A 106 31.37 -20.96 -21.09
N LEU A 107 30.48 -20.37 -20.28
CA LEU A 107 29.20 -20.97 -19.93
C LEU A 107 28.26 -20.87 -21.14
N ASP A 108 27.73 -22.02 -21.57
CA ASP A 108 26.72 -22.08 -22.62
C ASP A 108 25.35 -21.66 -22.06
N SER A 109 24.71 -20.68 -22.68
CA SER A 109 23.35 -20.23 -22.30
C SER A 109 22.35 -21.38 -22.27
N GLN A 110 22.54 -22.39 -23.14
CA GLN A 110 21.64 -23.53 -23.22
C GLN A 110 21.70 -24.41 -21.96
N GLN A 111 22.87 -24.55 -21.32
CA GLN A 111 23.03 -25.29 -20.06
C GLN A 111 22.40 -24.54 -18.87
N ILE A 112 22.54 -23.21 -18.84
CA ILE A 112 21.96 -22.38 -17.79
C ILE A 112 20.42 -22.45 -17.85
N GLU A 113 19.82 -22.35 -19.04
CA GLU A 113 18.38 -22.48 -19.21
C GLU A 113 17.85 -23.85 -18.79
N GLN A 114 18.57 -24.94 -19.13
CA GLN A 114 18.20 -26.28 -18.69
C GLN A 114 18.24 -26.41 -17.16
N HIS A 115 19.29 -25.88 -16.52
CA HIS A 115 19.41 -25.92 -15.06
C HIS A 115 18.35 -25.07 -14.36
N VAL A 116 18.02 -23.89 -14.90
CA VAL A 116 16.95 -23.03 -14.37
C VAL A 116 15.58 -23.72 -14.49
N GLN A 117 15.28 -24.36 -15.64
CA GLN A 117 14.03 -25.11 -15.82
C GLN A 117 13.93 -26.29 -14.86
N GLU A 118 15.02 -27.01 -14.63
CA GLU A 118 15.07 -28.11 -13.66
C GLU A 118 14.80 -27.61 -12.22
N VAL A 119 15.44 -26.52 -11.80
CA VAL A 119 15.23 -25.91 -10.48
C VAL A 119 13.80 -25.39 -10.31
N ILE A 120 13.23 -24.76 -11.35
CA ILE A 120 11.83 -24.29 -11.33
C ILE A 120 10.88 -25.49 -11.24
N ALA A 121 11.12 -26.56 -11.99
CA ALA A 121 10.31 -27.78 -11.94
C ALA A 121 10.39 -28.47 -10.57
N GLN A 122 11.57 -28.55 -9.96
CA GLN A 122 11.76 -29.06 -8.60
C GLN A 122 11.08 -28.18 -7.55
N SER A 123 11.17 -26.85 -7.68
CA SER A 123 10.49 -25.91 -6.78
C SER A 123 8.97 -26.02 -6.88
N LYS A 124 8.42 -26.09 -8.09
CA LYS A 124 6.98 -26.33 -8.29
C LYS A 124 6.52 -27.68 -7.72
N ALA A 125 7.30 -28.74 -7.94
CA ALA A 125 7.01 -30.06 -7.37
C ALA A 125 7.07 -30.09 -5.83
N GLY A 126 7.95 -29.29 -5.23
CA GLY A 126 8.04 -29.11 -3.77
C GLY A 126 6.97 -28.20 -3.17
N ILE A 127 6.36 -27.31 -3.97
CA ILE A 127 5.24 -26.45 -3.56
C ILE A 127 3.90 -27.21 -3.66
N ASP A 128 3.74 -28.08 -4.67
CA ASP A 128 2.52 -28.88 -4.88
C ASP A 128 2.45 -30.18 -4.03
N GLY A 129 3.50 -30.50 -3.24
CA GLY A 129 3.59 -31.76 -2.49
C GLY A 129 3.98 -31.65 -1.02
N THR A 130 2.98 -31.56 -0.12
CA THR A 130 2.97 -32.11 1.25
C THR A 130 3.91 -31.46 2.33
N PRO A 131 3.51 -31.33 3.61
CA PRO A 131 4.27 -30.61 4.64
C PRO A 131 5.70 -31.11 4.88
N ARG A 132 6.63 -30.17 4.99
CA ARG A 132 8.05 -30.40 5.33
C ARG A 132 8.19 -31.12 6.68
N ALA A 133 8.45 -32.42 6.67
CA ALA A 133 9.11 -33.07 7.79
C ALA A 133 10.61 -32.83 7.62
N THR A 134 11.20 -32.05 8.52
CA THR A 134 12.66 -32.00 8.71
C THR A 134 13.13 -33.28 9.40
N PRO A 135 14.13 -33.99 8.86
CA PRO A 135 15.03 -34.77 9.69
C PRO A 135 16.33 -33.98 9.88
N VAL A 136 16.61 -33.63 11.13
CA VAL A 136 17.93 -33.18 11.57
C VAL A 136 18.94 -34.30 11.34
N ASP A 137 20.10 -33.93 10.84
CA ASP A 137 21.26 -34.76 10.53
C ASP A 137 21.82 -35.49 11.78
N PRO A 138 21.91 -36.84 11.80
CA PRO A 138 22.56 -37.58 12.87
C PRO A 138 24.10 -37.58 12.84
N ARG A 139 24.77 -37.00 11.83
CA ARG A 139 26.24 -36.96 11.73
C ARG A 139 26.88 -35.73 12.36
N ASN A 140 26.09 -34.87 13.00
CA ASN A 140 26.54 -33.70 13.76
C ASN A 140 26.41 -33.90 15.30
N LEU A 141 26.53 -35.14 15.78
CA LEU A 141 26.82 -35.49 17.19
C LEU A 141 28.02 -36.44 17.28
#